data_AF-A0A9D7Z1S5-F1
#
_entry.id   AF-A0A9D7Z1S5-F1
#
_cell.length_a   1.000
_cell.length_b   1.000
_cell.length_c   1.000
_cell.angle_alpha   90.00
_cell.angle_beta   90.00
_cell.angle_gamma   90.00
#
_symmetry.space_group_name_H-M   'P 1'
#
loop_
_entity.id
_entity.type
_entity.pdbx_description
1 polymer ?
#
loop_
_entity_poly.entity_id
_entity_poly.type
_entity_poly.pdbx_seq_one_letter_code
_entity_poly.pdbx_strand_id
1 'polypeptide(L)' 'MIRAKFTCQQNLPDRETKTATVILTPVTSNPPSEENLTFWSATPAGRIELQINNPEASAQFAVGRDYYVDFTAVS' A
#
# COMPACT_ATOMS: atom_id res chain seq x y z
N MET A 1 12.86 8.28 -9.40
CA MET A 1 11.97 7.86 -8.30
C MET A 1 10.55 7.98 -8.80
N ILE A 2 9.77 6.91 -8.74
CA ILE A 2 8.34 6.92 -9.09
C ILE A 2 7.59 6.78 -7.78
N ARG A 3 6.82 7.82 -7.40
CA ARG A 3 5.99 7.79 -6.19
C ARG A 3 4.55 7.49 -6.57
N ALA A 4 3.92 6.60 -5.81
CA ALA A 4 2.51 6.27 -5.90
C ALA A 4 1.86 6.34 -4.52
N LYS A 5 0.53 6.34 -4.47
CA LYS A 5 -0.26 6.37 -3.23
C LYS A 5 -1.22 5.20 -3.19
N PHE A 6 -1.24 4.48 -2.08
CA PHE A 6 -1.99 3.24 -1.92
C PHE A 6 -2.75 3.23 -0.59
N THR A 7 -4.01 2.80 -0.59
CA THR A 7 -4.79 2.56 0.61
C THR A 7 -4.60 1.12 1.08
N CYS A 8 -4.32 0.93 2.36
CA CYS A 8 -4.33 -0.41 2.97
C CYS A 8 -5.77 -0.92 3.05
N GLN A 9 -6.11 -1.94 2.27
CA GLN A 9 -7.43 -2.55 2.25
C GLN A 9 -7.56 -3.64 3.32
N GLN A 10 -6.49 -4.40 3.56
CA GLN A 10 -6.50 -5.51 4.51
C GLN A 10 -5.17 -5.62 5.24
N ASN A 11 -5.26 -6.00 6.52
CA ASN A 11 -4.13 -6.45 7.33
C ASN A 11 -4.63 -7.66 8.13
N LEU A 12 -4.23 -8.85 7.70
CA LEU A 12 -4.74 -10.13 8.18
C LEU A 12 -3.61 -10.86 8.93
N PRO A 13 -3.48 -10.65 10.26
CA PRO A 13 -2.52 -11.39 11.07
C PRO A 13 -2.95 -12.84 11.24
N ASP A 14 -2.01 -13.76 11.03
CA ASP A 14 -2.14 -15.19 11.26
C ASP A 14 -1.25 -15.59 12.44
N ARG A 15 -1.88 -16.13 13.49
CA ARG A 15 -1.21 -16.56 14.71
C ARG A 15 -0.45 -17.88 14.56
N GLU A 16 -0.89 -18.76 13.67
CA GLU A 16 -0.27 -20.06 13.44
C GLU A 16 1.05 -19.87 12.71
N THR A 17 1.02 -19.16 11.58
CA THR A 17 2.21 -18.91 10.78
C THR A 17 3.07 -17.77 11.32
N LYS A 18 2.55 -16.98 12.29
CA LYS A 18 3.17 -15.74 12.79
C LYS A 18 3.51 -14.76 11.67
N THR A 19 2.66 -14.71 10.64
CA THR A 19 2.76 -13.75 9.54
C THR A 19 1.52 -12.89 9.44
N ALA A 20 1.59 -11.79 8.71
CA ALA A 20 0.44 -10.97 8.35
C ALA A 20 0.40 -10.76 6.85
N THR A 21 -0.78 -10.95 6.25
CA THR A 21 -1.03 -10.59 4.86
C THR A 21 -1.58 -9.17 4.80
N VAL A 22 -0.82 -8.27 4.19
CA VAL A 22 -1.22 -6.87 3.96
C VAL A 22 -1.53 -6.68 2.48
N ILE A 23 -2.71 -6.15 2.19
CA ILE A 23 -3.15 -5.84 0.83
C ILE A 23 -3.37 -4.34 0.70
N LEU A 24 -2.73 -3.73 -0.31
CA LEU A 24 -2.95 -2.34 -0.66
C LEU A 24 -3.42 -2.20 -2.11
N THR A 25 -4.27 -1.19 -2.36
CA THR A 25 -4.75 -0.81 -3.69
C THR A 25 -4.44 0.66 -3.96
N PRO A 26 -4.18 1.06 -5.21
CA PRO A 26 -3.87 2.46 -5.52
C PRO A 26 -5.04 3.36 -5.15
N VAL A 27 -4.72 4.55 -4.62
CA VAL A 27 -5.71 5.61 -4.45
C VAL A 27 -6.11 6.09 -5.84
N THR A 28 -7.41 6.05 -6.11
CA THR A 28 -7.97 6.60 -7.35
C THR A 28 -8.48 8.02 -7.12
N SER A 29 -8.74 8.75 -8.20
CA SER A 29 -9.18 10.14 -8.16
C SER A 29 -10.63 10.33 -7.67
N ASN A 30 -11.15 9.48 -6.79
CA ASN A 30 -12.53 9.60 -6.30
C ASN A 30 -12.62 9.50 -4.76
N PRO A 31 -12.93 10.61 -4.05
CA PRO A 31 -13.07 11.95 -4.59
C PRO A 31 -11.74 12.50 -5.11
N PRO A 32 -11.75 13.32 -6.17
CA PRO A 32 -10.52 13.85 -6.76
C PRO A 32 -9.88 14.87 -5.82
N SER A 33 -8.59 14.68 -5.54
CA SER A 33 -7.71 15.72 -4.98
C SER A 33 -6.57 15.96 -5.97
N GLU A 34 -6.02 17.18 -6.02
CA GLU A 34 -4.88 17.51 -6.90
C GLU A 34 -3.68 16.57 -6.68
N GLU A 35 -3.47 16.18 -5.41
CA GLU A 35 -2.47 15.19 -5.02
C GLU A 35 -2.75 13.81 -5.63
N ASN A 36 -3.98 13.31 -5.50
CA ASN A 36 -4.36 11.99 -6.02
C ASN A 36 -4.32 11.95 -7.55
N LEU A 37 -4.63 13.05 -8.24
CA LEU A 37 -4.54 13.14 -9.70
C LEU A 37 -3.09 12.99 -10.20
N THR A 38 -2.13 13.54 -9.46
CA THR A 38 -0.69 13.46 -9.81
C THR A 38 -0.15 12.04 -9.65
N PHE A 39 -0.59 11.31 -8.62
CA PHE A 39 -0.16 9.92 -8.38
C PHE A 39 -0.95 8.87 -9.18
N TRP A 40 -2.19 9.17 -9.54
CA TRP A 40 -3.03 8.29 -10.35
C TRP A 40 -2.44 8.01 -11.73
N SER A 41 -1.78 8.99 -12.36
CA SER A 41 -1.08 8.77 -13.64
C SER A 41 0.07 7.75 -13.55
N ALA A 42 0.67 7.58 -12.37
CA ALA A 42 1.78 6.63 -12.17
C ALA A 42 1.28 5.19 -11.94
N THR A 43 0.12 5.02 -11.31
CA THR A 43 -0.47 3.70 -11.00
C THR A 43 -1.99 3.72 -11.12
N PRO A 44 -2.56 3.73 -12.35
CA PRO A 44 -4.02 3.83 -12.53
C PRO A 44 -4.77 2.56 -12.08
N ALA A 45 -4.05 1.44 -11.97
CA ALA A 45 -4.54 0.15 -11.48
C ALA A 45 -3.38 -0.66 -10.86
N GLY A 46 -3.68 -1.59 -9.94
CA GLY A 46 -2.70 -2.48 -9.34
C GLY A 46 -3.08 -3.00 -7.95
N ARG A 47 -2.24 -3.89 -7.41
CA ARG A 47 -2.34 -4.43 -6.04
C ARG A 47 -0.94 -4.70 -5.51
N ILE A 48 -0.69 -4.31 -4.27
CA ILE A 48 0.50 -4.74 -3.51
C ILE A 48 0.02 -5.77 -2.48
N GLU A 49 0.61 -6.95 -2.50
CA GLU A 49 0.41 -7.99 -1.49
C GLU A 49 1.74 -8.26 -0.79
N LEU A 50 1.76 -8.12 0.53
CA LEU A 50 2.91 -8.38 1.36
C LEU A 50 2.57 -9.49 2.34
N GLN A 51 3.45 -10.47 2.45
CA GLN A 51 3.46 -11.39 3.58
C GLN A 51 4.59 -10.98 4.53
N ILE A 52 4.23 -10.49 5.72
CA ILE A 52 5.16 -9.86 6.66
C ILE A 52 5.25 -10.73 7.91
N ASN A 53 6.46 -11.21 8.24
CA ASN A 53 6.73 -11.99 9.46
C ASN A 53 7.21 -11.13 10.65
N ASN A 54 7.51 -9.84 10.42
CA ASN A 54 7.80 -8.89 11.48
C ASN A 54 6.49 -8.25 11.99
N PRO A 55 6.03 -8.54 13.22
CA PRO A 55 4.78 -8.02 13.75
C PRO A 55 4.79 -6.50 13.95
N GLU A 56 5.94 -5.89 14.24
CA GLU A 56 6.05 -4.44 14.39
C GLU A 56 5.93 -3.73 13.04
N ALA A 57 6.41 -4.36 11.95
CA ALA A 57 6.26 -3.84 10.60
C ALA A 57 4.83 -3.96 10.10
N SER A 58 4.18 -5.12 10.30
CA SER A 58 2.79 -5.30 9.88
C SER A 58 1.82 -4.40 10.66
N ALA A 59 2.10 -4.11 11.94
CA ALA A 59 1.31 -3.20 12.77
C ALA A 59 1.29 -1.75 12.25
N GLN A 60 2.24 -1.34 11.39
CA GLN A 60 2.26 0.00 10.80
C GLN A 60 1.23 0.16 9.67
N PHE A 61 0.65 -0.93 9.15
CA PHE A 61 -0.37 -0.92 8.11
C PHE A 61 -1.78 -0.95 8.71
N ALA A 62 -2.36 0.22 8.90
CA ALA A 62 -3.73 0.38 9.37
C ALA A 62 -4.71 0.37 8.19
N VAL A 63 -5.75 -0.46 8.29
CA VAL A 63 -6.81 -0.55 7.27
C VAL A 63 -7.50 0.81 7.10
N GLY A 64 -7.72 1.20 5.84
CA GLY A 64 -8.30 2.49 5.45
C GLY A 64 -7.32 3.67 5.46
N ARG A 65 -6.05 3.47 5.82
CA ARG A 65 -5.01 4.51 5.71
C ARG A 65 -4.31 4.46 4.36
N ASP A 66 -3.93 5.65 3.90
CA ASP A 66 -3.12 5.83 2.70
C ASP A 66 -1.63 5.87 3.03
N TYR A 67 -0.84 5.29 2.14
CA TYR A 67 0.60 5.17 2.23
C TYR A 67 1.24 5.61 0.91
N TYR A 68 2.36 6.32 0.97
CA TYR A 68 3.19 6.52 -0.21
C TYR A 68 4.06 5.29 -0.46
N VAL A 69 4.21 4.94 -1.73
CA VAL A 69 5.08 3.88 -2.21
C VAL A 69 6.08 4.50 -3.18
N ASP A 70 7.36 4.32 -2.90
CA ASP A 70 8.45 4.87 -3.72
C ASP A 70 9.22 3.75 -4.43
N PHE A 71 9.15 3.75 -5.76
CA PHE A 71 9.98 2.89 -6.58
C PHE A 71 11.26 3.64 -6.96
N THR A 72 12.40 3.10 -6.51
CA THR A 72 13.73 3.58 -6.86
C THR A 72 14.43 2.48 -7.65
N ALA A 73 14.85 2.78 -8.88
CA ALA A 73 15.60 1.84 -9.70
C ALA A 73 16.95 1.57 -9.03
N VAL A 74 17.33 0.30 -8.97
CA VAL A 74 18.65 -0.12 -8.53
C VAL A 74 19.43 -0.64 -9.73
N SER A 75 20.74 -0.41 -9.73
CA SER A 75 21.70 -0.88 -10.74
C SER A 75 22.42 -2.12 -10.27
#